data_AF-A0AAD7BAL0-F1
#
_entry.id   AF-A0AAD7BAL0-F1
#
_cell.length_a   1.000
_cell.length_b   1.000
_cell.length_c   1.000
_cell.angle_alpha   90.00
_cell.angle_beta   90.00
_cell.angle_gamma   90.00
#
_symmetry.space_group_name_H-M   'P 1'
#
loop_
_entity.id
_entity.type
_entity.pdbx_description
1 polymer ?
#
loop_
_entity_poly.entity_id
_entity_poly.type
_entity_poly.pdbx_seq_one_letter_code
_entity_poly.pdbx_strand_id
1 'polypeptide(L)'
;MASPFIYVPEASPTPPHNPYYSTPQNPASPFLPPSPLFPSSPYLGSAASPPGSPNFNANSVLWPDTAENYESAYTTAGSWVPIGARPRTTSWHGPPPGTPGSPFVSPVPSQAFLQPQSPYFGHRRTQSFGASDAPTPSWANHLSPFQNPASLPATEQIHPWLNGDAPSPIFHYDLSFGKFSPQRLIQTHPPQSVGLSGVEIREPAFNPPRTNLRILHPQLPFWPIDLTLPEGAPDMPITLGDVLVALHRALHERISQADWETLSKDDETAVSKAFTLRCRAEAVRSGVPAAQLRDIEVEQRNEGVKKLDFLCGKTIFKGLVKAPGDPEGCVRLVTASK
;
A
#
# COMPACT_ATOMS: atom_id res chain seq x y z
N MET A 1 81.77 5.85 9.66
CA MET A 1 81.23 4.69 8.93
C MET A 1 79.79 5.02 8.57
N ALA A 2 79.57 5.41 7.31
CA ALA A 2 78.28 5.87 6.81
C ALA A 2 77.45 4.67 6.33
N SER A 3 76.21 4.58 6.79
CA SER A 3 75.21 3.62 6.32
C SER A 3 74.57 4.13 5.02
N PRO A 4 74.29 3.27 4.03
CA PRO A 4 73.67 3.69 2.78
C PRO A 4 72.17 3.92 2.97
N PHE A 5 71.69 5.09 2.55
CA PHE A 5 70.27 5.38 2.39
C PHE A 5 69.68 4.51 1.28
N ILE A 6 68.71 3.67 1.63
CA ILE A 6 67.89 2.92 0.68
C ILE A 6 66.67 3.78 0.35
N TYR A 7 66.57 4.21 -0.90
CA TYR A 7 65.41 4.93 -1.43
C TYR A 7 64.30 3.92 -1.74
N VAL A 8 63.16 4.03 -1.05
CA VAL A 8 61.95 3.28 -1.35
C VAL A 8 61.02 4.21 -2.14
N PRO A 9 60.70 3.94 -3.42
CA PRO A 9 59.78 4.78 -4.17
C PRO A 9 58.35 4.63 -3.64
N GLU A 10 57.68 5.77 -3.54
CA GLU A 10 56.30 5.94 -3.14
C GLU A 10 55.37 5.25 -4.15
N ALA A 11 54.62 4.24 -3.69
CA ALA A 11 53.65 3.52 -4.52
C ALA A 11 52.38 4.37 -4.66
N SER A 12 52.11 4.82 -5.88
CA SER A 12 50.87 5.51 -6.24
C SER A 12 49.64 4.64 -5.94
N PRO A 13 48.56 5.19 -5.35
CA PRO A 13 47.32 4.45 -5.15
C PRO A 13 46.63 4.22 -6.50
N THR A 14 46.61 2.97 -6.96
CA THR A 14 45.71 2.54 -8.02
C THR A 14 44.27 2.47 -7.50
N PRO A 15 43.27 2.95 -8.25
CA PRO A 15 41.87 2.81 -7.87
C PRO A 15 41.47 1.32 -7.95
N PRO A 16 40.72 0.78 -6.96
CA PRO A 16 40.21 -0.58 -7.08
C PRO A 16 39.12 -0.64 -8.14
N HIS A 17 39.50 -1.16 -9.31
CA HIS A 17 38.56 -1.82 -10.22
C HIS A 17 37.98 -3.02 -9.49
N ASN A 18 36.65 -3.02 -9.30
CA ASN A 18 35.90 -4.05 -8.62
C ASN A 18 35.21 -4.93 -9.69
N PRO A 19 35.69 -6.15 -10.00
CA PRO A 19 34.99 -7.08 -10.87
C PRO A 19 34.08 -7.97 -10.02
N TYR A 20 32.90 -7.47 -9.65
CA TYR A 20 31.85 -8.33 -9.10
C TYR A 20 31.08 -9.00 -10.25
N TYR A 21 31.63 -10.11 -10.74
CA TYR A 21 30.80 -11.22 -11.22
C TYR A 21 30.37 -12.01 -9.98
N SER A 22 29.11 -11.88 -9.58
CA SER A 22 28.50 -12.72 -8.55
C SER A 22 28.27 -14.14 -9.12
N THR A 23 29.12 -15.07 -8.69
CA THR A 23 28.90 -16.52 -8.78
C THR A 23 27.81 -16.93 -7.77
N PRO A 24 26.76 -17.68 -8.17
CA PRO A 24 25.73 -18.13 -7.24
C PRO A 24 26.10 -19.51 -6.66
N GLN A 25 27.18 -19.59 -5.87
CA GLN A 25 27.45 -20.76 -5.02
C GLN A 25 28.20 -20.31 -3.77
N ASN A 26 27.45 -19.89 -2.75
CA ASN A 26 27.98 -19.74 -1.41
C ASN A 26 27.64 -21.02 -0.61
N PRO A 27 28.59 -21.94 -0.38
CA PRO A 27 28.34 -23.22 0.30
C PRO A 27 28.18 -23.11 1.82
N ALA A 28 28.10 -21.91 2.39
CA ALA A 28 28.03 -21.67 3.83
C ALA A 28 26.62 -21.28 4.34
N SER A 29 25.56 -21.87 3.77
CA SER A 29 24.23 -21.83 4.39
C SER A 29 24.11 -22.96 5.42
N PRO A 30 23.96 -22.68 6.73
CA PRO A 30 23.78 -23.71 7.75
C PRO A 30 22.41 -24.41 7.68
N PHE A 31 21.52 -24.00 6.76
CA PHE A 31 20.18 -24.54 6.60
C PHE A 31 20.08 -25.66 5.54
N LEU A 32 21.19 -26.07 4.93
CA LEU A 32 21.24 -27.22 4.04
C LEU A 32 21.99 -28.36 4.73
N PRO A 33 21.34 -29.50 5.07
CA PRO A 33 22.08 -30.67 5.52
C PRO A 33 23.04 -31.11 4.41
N PRO A 34 24.27 -31.55 4.74
CA PRO A 34 25.16 -32.12 3.75
C PRO A 34 24.45 -33.31 3.09
N SER A 35 24.32 -33.28 1.77
CA SER A 35 23.73 -34.36 0.98
C SER A 35 24.82 -35.32 0.49
N PRO A 36 25.09 -36.44 1.18
CA PRO A 36 25.43 -37.67 0.51
C PRO A 36 24.12 -38.38 0.13
N LEU A 37 24.12 -39.23 -0.92
CA LEU A 37 23.05 -40.22 -1.24
C LEU A 37 22.10 -39.93 -2.41
N PHE A 38 22.49 -39.17 -3.44
CA PHE A 38 21.89 -39.38 -4.76
C PHE A 38 22.88 -40.12 -5.67
N PRO A 39 22.72 -41.45 -5.88
CA PRO A 39 23.48 -42.14 -6.92
C PRO A 39 23.12 -41.57 -8.28
N SER A 40 24.14 -41.39 -9.12
CA SER A 40 24.05 -40.91 -10.50
C SER A 40 22.99 -41.71 -11.27
N SER A 41 21.97 -41.01 -11.78
CA SER A 41 20.95 -41.62 -12.64
C SER A 41 21.61 -42.21 -13.89
N PRO A 42 21.36 -43.50 -14.24
CA PRO A 42 22.01 -44.17 -15.36
C PRO A 42 21.43 -43.82 -16.74
N TYR A 43 20.54 -42.83 -16.84
CA TYR A 43 19.79 -42.53 -18.08
C TYR A 43 20.26 -41.31 -18.87
N LEU A 44 21.37 -40.65 -18.50
CA LEU A 44 21.98 -39.62 -19.35
C LEU A 44 22.92 -40.27 -20.36
N GLY A 45 22.32 -40.87 -21.39
CA GLY A 45 23.01 -41.23 -22.62
C GLY A 45 23.51 -39.97 -23.32
N SER A 46 24.79 -40.00 -23.68
CA SER A 46 25.47 -39.07 -24.56
C SER A 46 24.74 -38.91 -25.89
N ALA A 47 24.02 -37.79 -26.07
CA ALA A 47 23.44 -37.41 -27.34
C ALA A 47 23.74 -35.95 -27.65
N ALA A 48 24.65 -35.79 -28.62
CA ALA A 48 24.82 -34.69 -29.57
C ALA A 48 24.15 -33.34 -29.27
N SER A 49 24.99 -32.34 -29.01
CA SER A 49 24.68 -30.92 -29.18
C SER A 49 24.33 -30.62 -30.65
N PRO A 50 23.23 -29.92 -30.96
CA PRO A 50 23.03 -29.34 -32.28
C PRO A 50 23.85 -28.04 -32.41
N PRO A 51 24.37 -27.72 -33.62
CA PRO A 51 25.20 -26.55 -33.86
C PRO A 51 24.34 -25.31 -34.14
N GLY A 52 24.79 -24.18 -33.60
CA GLY A 52 24.74 -22.85 -34.23
C GLY A 52 23.37 -22.26 -34.59
N SER A 53 22.96 -21.25 -33.83
CA SER A 53 22.28 -20.08 -34.42
C SER A 53 22.59 -18.81 -33.62
N PRO A 54 22.66 -17.64 -34.30
CA PRO A 54 23.52 -16.54 -33.89
C PRO A 54 22.76 -15.37 -33.24
N ASN A 55 23.50 -14.61 -32.43
CA ASN A 55 23.29 -13.20 -32.09
C ASN A 55 21.87 -12.75 -31.69
N PHE A 56 21.60 -12.79 -30.39
CA PHE A 56 20.78 -11.75 -29.76
C PHE A 56 21.65 -10.88 -28.86
N ASN A 57 21.67 -9.60 -29.24
CA ASN A 57 22.42 -8.50 -28.69
C ASN A 57 22.03 -8.28 -27.21
N ALA A 58 22.93 -8.61 -26.30
CA ALA A 58 22.81 -8.29 -24.88
C ALA A 58 23.20 -6.81 -24.68
N ASN A 59 22.29 -5.89 -25.01
CA ASN A 59 22.35 -4.48 -24.62
C ASN A 59 21.06 -3.77 -25.02
N SER A 60 20.06 -3.77 -24.13
CA SER A 60 19.07 -2.68 -23.98
C SER A 60 17.87 -3.13 -23.12
N VAL A 61 18.04 -3.29 -21.82
CA VAL A 61 16.94 -3.06 -20.86
C VAL A 61 17.55 -2.43 -19.61
N LEU A 62 17.44 -1.10 -19.52
CA LEU A 62 17.58 -0.40 -18.25
C LEU A 62 16.47 -0.91 -17.34
N TRP A 63 16.84 -1.60 -16.28
CA TRP A 63 15.97 -1.85 -15.13
C TRP A 63 15.77 -0.52 -14.40
N PRO A 64 14.52 -0.12 -14.09
CA PRO A 64 14.32 0.96 -13.13
C PRO A 64 14.65 0.41 -11.74
N ASP A 65 15.70 0.97 -11.15
CA ASP A 65 16.04 0.84 -9.75
C ASP A 65 14.81 1.28 -8.92
N THR A 66 14.23 0.37 -8.16
CA THR A 66 13.04 0.65 -7.32
C THR A 66 13.46 0.75 -5.86
N ALA A 67 14.32 1.73 -5.58
CA ALA A 67 14.71 2.10 -4.23
C ALA A 67 14.39 3.57 -3.86
N GLU A 68 13.82 4.38 -4.75
CA GLU A 68 13.53 5.79 -4.47
C GLU A 68 12.10 6.18 -4.88
N ASN A 69 11.46 7.03 -4.07
CA ASN A 69 10.09 7.54 -4.17
C ASN A 69 8.95 6.73 -3.51
N TYR A 70 9.08 6.49 -2.21
CA TYR A 70 7.99 6.86 -1.28
C TYR A 70 8.45 8.10 -0.51
N GLU A 71 8.58 9.22 -1.20
CA GLU A 71 8.65 10.51 -0.52
C GLU A 71 7.30 10.73 0.18
N SER A 72 7.41 10.90 1.50
CA SER A 72 6.36 11.30 2.40
C SER A 72 5.51 12.42 1.79
N ALA A 73 4.19 12.30 1.80
CA ALA A 73 3.23 13.23 1.19
C ALA A 73 3.18 14.62 1.87
N TYR A 74 4.24 15.03 2.57
CA TYR A 74 4.35 16.25 3.38
C TYR A 74 5.62 17.06 3.11
N THR A 75 6.30 16.87 1.97
CA THR A 75 7.34 17.82 1.55
C THR A 75 6.71 19.12 1.03
N THR A 76 6.69 20.08 1.95
CA THR A 76 6.67 21.54 1.82
C THR A 76 6.70 22.14 0.41
N ALA A 77 5.76 23.05 0.19
CA ALA A 77 5.69 24.00 -0.91
C ALA A 77 7.07 24.61 -1.27
N GLY A 78 7.62 24.19 -2.41
CA GLY A 78 8.82 24.73 -3.00
C GLY A 78 8.82 24.46 -4.50
N SER A 79 8.37 25.46 -5.26
CA SER A 79 8.52 25.68 -6.71
C SER A 79 9.16 24.53 -7.53
N TRP A 80 8.33 23.70 -8.18
CA TRP A 80 8.76 22.86 -9.30
C TRP A 80 8.09 23.29 -10.60
N VAL A 81 8.90 23.77 -11.53
CA VAL A 81 8.56 23.94 -12.95
C VAL A 81 8.69 22.56 -13.61
N PRO A 82 7.65 22.00 -14.26
CA PRO A 82 7.76 20.70 -14.92
C PRO A 82 8.41 20.85 -16.30
N ILE A 83 9.63 20.32 -16.46
CA ILE A 83 10.20 20.03 -17.77
C ILE A 83 9.49 18.79 -18.31
N GLY A 84 8.72 18.95 -19.38
CA GLY A 84 8.14 17.84 -20.16
C GLY A 84 6.62 17.81 -20.30
N ALA A 85 5.88 18.73 -19.69
CA ALA A 85 4.45 18.87 -19.98
C ALA A 85 4.26 19.54 -21.35
N ARG A 86 3.84 18.79 -22.37
CA ARG A 86 3.29 19.41 -23.59
C ARG A 86 2.13 20.32 -23.15
N PRO A 87 2.15 21.62 -23.49
CA PRO A 87 1.07 22.53 -23.12
C PRO A 87 -0.23 22.01 -23.72
N ARG A 88 -1.19 21.65 -22.86
CA ARG A 88 -2.58 21.53 -23.30
C ARG A 88 -3.02 22.95 -23.63
N THR A 89 -3.17 23.22 -24.92
CA THR A 89 -3.78 24.45 -25.38
C THR A 89 -5.19 24.51 -24.79
N THR A 90 -5.50 25.61 -24.12
CA THR A 90 -6.86 25.97 -23.74
C THR A 90 -7.68 26.02 -25.02
N SER A 91 -8.54 25.02 -25.24
CA SER A 91 -9.57 25.10 -26.27
C SER A 91 -10.52 26.21 -25.87
N TRP A 92 -10.37 27.35 -26.54
CA TRP A 92 -11.27 28.49 -26.46
C TRP A 92 -12.69 28.00 -26.80
N HIS A 93 -13.60 28.01 -25.83
CA HIS A 93 -15.04 27.88 -26.11
C HIS A 93 -15.52 29.26 -26.55
N GLY A 94 -15.42 29.52 -27.85
CA GLY A 94 -16.04 30.70 -28.45
C GLY A 94 -17.54 30.72 -28.13
N PRO A 95 -18.15 31.90 -27.89
CA PRO A 95 -19.60 31.99 -27.94
C PRO A 95 -20.06 31.47 -29.31
N PRO A 96 -21.20 30.74 -29.37
CA PRO A 96 -21.67 30.15 -30.61
C PRO A 96 -21.77 31.23 -31.70
N PRO A 97 -21.33 30.95 -32.94
CA PRO A 97 -21.52 31.88 -34.04
C PRO A 97 -23.01 32.17 -34.17
N GLY A 98 -23.36 33.46 -34.11
CA GLY A 98 -24.72 33.93 -34.30
C GLY A 98 -25.28 33.35 -35.59
N THR A 99 -26.39 32.64 -35.47
CA THR A 99 -27.18 32.18 -36.60
C THR A 99 -27.53 33.38 -37.49
N PRO A 100 -27.17 33.38 -38.80
CA PRO A 100 -27.63 34.40 -39.72
C PRO A 100 -29.17 34.38 -39.79
N GLY A 101 -29.76 35.56 -39.63
CA GLY A 101 -31.19 35.76 -39.57
C GLY A 101 -31.91 35.23 -40.81
N SER A 102 -32.97 34.46 -40.58
CA SER A 102 -34.01 34.18 -41.55
C SER A 102 -34.80 35.48 -41.82
N PRO A 103 -34.94 35.94 -43.08
CA PRO A 103 -35.60 37.19 -43.42
C PRO A 103 -37.11 37.05 -43.71
N PHE A 104 -37.80 36.04 -43.17
CA PHE A 104 -39.25 35.93 -43.32
C PHE A 104 -39.88 35.26 -42.09
N VAL A 105 -40.58 36.05 -41.25
CA VAL A 105 -41.98 35.85 -40.81
C VAL A 105 -42.38 37.01 -39.87
N SER A 106 -43.57 37.54 -40.15
CA SER A 106 -44.30 38.73 -39.69
C SER A 106 -44.54 38.89 -38.17
N PRO A 107 -44.98 40.10 -37.72
CA PRO A 107 -45.06 40.47 -36.31
C PRO A 107 -46.34 39.96 -35.65
N VAL A 108 -46.23 39.48 -34.41
CA VAL A 108 -47.37 39.23 -33.52
C VAL A 108 -47.35 40.27 -32.41
N PRO A 109 -48.48 40.95 -32.12
CA PRO A 109 -48.53 42.03 -31.16
C PRO A 109 -48.45 41.52 -29.71
N SER A 110 -47.79 42.34 -28.93
CA SER A 110 -47.64 42.33 -27.47
C SER A 110 -48.96 42.13 -26.73
N GLN A 111 -49.05 41.04 -25.96
CA GLN A 111 -49.93 40.92 -24.81
C GLN A 111 -49.07 40.79 -23.56
N ALA A 112 -48.97 41.91 -22.85
CA ALA A 112 -48.37 42.02 -21.53
C ALA A 112 -49.16 41.17 -20.53
N PHE A 113 -48.61 40.00 -20.18
CA PHE A 113 -49.03 39.30 -18.97
C PHE A 113 -48.15 39.77 -17.81
N LEU A 114 -48.80 40.50 -16.90
CA LEU A 114 -48.35 40.85 -15.57
C LEU A 114 -47.89 39.57 -14.85
N GLN A 115 -46.58 39.33 -14.79
CA GLN A 115 -46.02 38.42 -13.81
C GLN A 115 -45.87 39.18 -12.48
N PRO A 116 -46.41 38.68 -11.36
CA PRO A 116 -46.16 39.26 -10.06
C PRO A 116 -44.68 39.06 -9.72
N GLN A 117 -43.96 40.17 -9.54
CA GLN A 117 -42.64 40.18 -8.94
C GLN A 117 -42.78 39.65 -7.52
N SER A 118 -42.47 38.36 -7.32
CA SER A 118 -42.26 37.82 -6.00
C SER A 118 -40.98 38.46 -5.44
N PRO A 119 -41.03 39.20 -4.33
CA PRO A 119 -39.83 39.65 -3.66
C PRO A 119 -39.17 38.40 -3.10
N TYR A 120 -38.16 37.90 -3.80
CA TYR A 120 -37.24 36.92 -3.26
C TYR A 120 -36.56 37.58 -2.05
N PHE A 121 -37.16 37.40 -0.88
CA PHE A 121 -36.49 37.47 0.39
C PHE A 121 -35.33 36.49 0.29
N GLY A 122 -34.15 37.04 -0.05
CA GLY A 122 -32.90 36.35 0.06
C GLY A 122 -32.74 35.97 1.53
N HIS A 123 -33.10 34.74 1.86
CA HIS A 123 -32.63 34.07 3.05
C HIS A 123 -31.11 33.95 2.91
N ARG A 124 -30.40 35.04 3.22
CA ARG A 124 -29.03 35.00 3.70
C ARG A 124 -29.10 34.12 4.93
N ARG A 125 -28.78 32.83 4.76
CA ARG A 125 -28.43 31.97 5.87
C ARG A 125 -27.28 32.70 6.56
N THR A 126 -27.61 33.32 7.68
CA THR A 126 -26.68 33.85 8.66
C THR A 126 -25.72 32.70 8.94
N GLN A 127 -24.53 32.77 8.33
CA GLN A 127 -23.45 31.87 8.68
C GLN A 127 -23.10 32.23 10.12
N SER A 128 -23.59 31.42 11.06
CA SER A 128 -23.19 31.49 12.45
C SER A 128 -21.72 31.11 12.52
N PHE A 129 -20.86 32.12 12.43
CA PHE A 129 -19.46 32.07 12.82
C PHE A 129 -19.42 31.84 14.33
N GLY A 130 -19.36 30.59 14.78
CA GLY A 130 -19.48 30.33 16.20
C GLY A 130 -19.34 28.89 16.66
N ALA A 131 -18.57 28.06 15.96
CA ALA A 131 -17.97 26.87 16.54
C ALA A 131 -16.83 26.44 15.61
N SER A 132 -15.66 26.21 16.18
CA SER A 132 -14.52 25.58 15.51
C SER A 132 -14.85 24.10 15.29
N ASP A 133 -15.89 23.81 14.51
CA ASP A 133 -16.30 22.46 14.19
C ASP A 133 -15.25 21.90 13.24
N ALA A 134 -14.37 21.05 13.78
CA ALA A 134 -13.49 20.23 12.96
C ALA A 134 -14.36 19.53 11.90
N PRO A 135 -13.99 19.57 10.61
CA PRO A 135 -14.82 19.03 9.55
C PRO A 135 -15.14 17.57 9.84
N THR A 136 -16.41 17.27 10.10
CA THR A 136 -16.89 15.89 10.26
C THR A 136 -16.58 15.12 8.97
N PRO A 137 -15.94 13.95 9.04
CA PRO A 137 -15.61 13.21 7.84
C PRO A 137 -16.88 12.81 7.08
N SER A 138 -16.79 12.76 5.75
CA SER A 138 -17.85 12.38 4.81
C SER A 138 -18.62 11.13 5.27
N TRP A 139 -17.90 10.13 5.76
CA TRP A 139 -18.43 8.84 6.21
C TRP A 139 -19.11 8.88 7.59
N ALA A 140 -18.85 9.89 8.44
CA ALA A 140 -19.47 9.98 9.77
C ALA A 140 -20.93 10.46 9.73
N ASN A 141 -21.35 11.09 8.64
CA ASN A 141 -22.70 11.65 8.48
C ASN A 141 -23.79 10.62 8.15
N HIS A 142 -23.47 9.32 8.15
CA HIS A 142 -24.46 8.26 7.89
C HIS A 142 -25.35 7.92 9.08
N LEU A 143 -25.12 8.51 10.26
CA LEU A 143 -26.05 8.39 11.37
C LEU A 143 -27.33 9.19 11.07
N SER A 144 -28.47 8.53 11.27
CA SER A 144 -29.76 8.91 10.70
C SER A 144 -30.14 10.38 10.95
N PRO A 145 -30.78 11.05 9.95
CA PRO A 145 -31.20 12.46 10.05
C PRO A 145 -32.26 12.75 11.13
N PHE A 146 -32.72 11.71 11.85
CA PHE A 146 -33.73 11.80 12.91
C PHE A 146 -33.15 11.70 14.32
N GLN A 147 -31.83 11.56 14.49
CA GLN A 147 -31.22 11.58 15.81
C GLN A 147 -31.04 13.02 16.30
N ASN A 148 -31.87 13.40 17.28
CA ASN A 148 -31.78 14.66 18.01
C ASN A 148 -30.35 14.85 18.58
N PRO A 149 -29.72 16.03 18.42
CA PRO A 149 -28.35 16.32 18.89
C PRO A 149 -28.21 16.45 20.42
N ALA A 150 -29.16 15.92 21.19
CA ALA A 150 -29.13 16.01 22.65
C ALA A 150 -28.13 14.98 23.24
N SER A 151 -26.88 15.43 23.35
CA SER A 151 -25.91 15.11 24.40
C SER A 151 -25.57 13.64 24.70
N LEU A 152 -25.61 12.74 23.73
CA LEU A 152 -24.91 11.46 23.91
C LEU A 152 -23.40 11.72 23.83
N PRO A 153 -22.58 11.13 24.73
CA PRO A 153 -21.13 11.24 24.62
C PRO A 153 -20.73 10.75 23.23
N ALA A 154 -19.95 11.55 22.50
CA ALA A 154 -19.50 11.20 21.16
C ALA A 154 -18.73 9.88 21.23
N THR A 155 -19.41 8.78 20.93
CA THR A 155 -18.80 7.46 20.90
C THR A 155 -17.80 7.48 19.77
N GLU A 156 -16.52 7.28 20.07
CA GLU A 156 -15.49 7.21 19.05
C GLU A 156 -15.86 6.14 18.00
N GLN A 157 -15.90 6.56 16.74
CA GLN A 157 -16.26 5.76 15.58
C GLN A 157 -15.01 5.40 14.80
N ILE A 158 -14.94 4.15 14.34
CA ILE A 158 -13.88 3.65 13.47
C ILE A 158 -14.38 3.76 12.02
N HIS A 159 -13.49 4.16 11.11
CA HIS A 159 -13.78 4.22 9.67
C HIS A 159 -14.45 2.92 9.17
N PRO A 160 -15.49 2.96 8.31
CA PRO A 160 -16.24 1.76 7.91
C PRO A 160 -15.41 0.60 7.34
N TRP A 161 -14.36 0.89 6.55
CA TRP A 161 -13.44 -0.17 6.08
C TRP A 161 -12.46 -0.69 7.13
N LEU A 162 -12.29 0.01 8.24
CA LEU A 162 -11.51 -0.42 9.39
C LEU A 162 -12.39 -1.00 10.50
N ASN A 163 -13.72 -0.90 10.44
CA ASN A 163 -14.58 -1.35 11.53
C ASN A 163 -14.69 -2.87 11.55
N GLY A 164 -14.09 -3.50 12.57
CA GLY A 164 -14.13 -4.95 12.77
C GLY A 164 -15.38 -5.45 13.50
N ASP A 165 -16.16 -4.57 14.13
CA ASP A 165 -17.43 -4.93 14.79
C ASP A 165 -18.55 -5.14 13.76
N ALA A 166 -18.49 -4.38 12.66
CA ALA A 166 -19.40 -4.49 11.52
C ALA A 166 -18.59 -4.57 10.22
N PRO A 167 -17.90 -5.71 9.95
CA PRO A 167 -16.99 -5.84 8.82
C PRO A 167 -17.75 -5.63 7.51
N SER A 168 -17.27 -4.70 6.70
CA SER A 168 -17.88 -4.39 5.40
C SER A 168 -17.73 -5.57 4.44
N PRO A 169 -18.82 -6.16 3.92
CA PRO A 169 -18.75 -7.31 3.02
C PRO A 169 -18.15 -6.96 1.65
N ILE A 170 -18.09 -5.67 1.33
CA ILE A 170 -17.50 -5.17 0.08
C ILE A 170 -16.02 -4.87 0.23
N PHE A 171 -15.44 -4.83 1.44
CA PHE A 171 -14.02 -4.55 1.60
C PHE A 171 -13.21 -5.84 1.65
N HIS A 172 -12.18 -5.93 0.81
CA HIS A 172 -11.29 -7.07 0.73
C HIS A 172 -9.85 -6.61 0.75
N TYR A 173 -9.12 -7.03 1.77
CA TYR A 173 -7.70 -6.80 1.87
C TYR A 173 -7.00 -8.07 2.38
N ASP A 174 -6.25 -8.71 1.48
CA ASP A 174 -5.44 -9.88 1.80
C ASP A 174 -4.03 -9.42 2.17
N LEU A 175 -3.72 -9.51 3.46
CA LEU A 175 -2.44 -9.12 4.04
C LEU A 175 -1.30 -10.01 3.54
N SER A 176 -1.56 -11.21 3.01
CA SER A 176 -0.50 -12.08 2.48
C SER A 176 0.17 -11.52 1.23
N PHE A 177 -0.43 -10.50 0.62
CA PHE A 177 0.02 -9.99 -0.66
C PHE A 177 1.21 -9.04 -0.50
N GLY A 178 2.31 -9.35 -1.18
CA GLY A 178 3.54 -8.57 -1.19
C GLY A 178 3.33 -7.13 -1.65
N LYS A 179 2.36 -6.92 -2.53
CA LYS A 179 1.96 -5.60 -3.02
C LYS A 179 0.80 -5.04 -2.19
N PHE A 180 0.94 -3.80 -1.74
CA PHE A 180 -0.12 -3.07 -1.08
C PHE A 180 -1.30 -2.83 -2.04
N SER A 181 -2.40 -3.57 -1.85
CA SER A 181 -3.57 -3.54 -2.74
C SER A 181 -4.87 -3.75 -1.95
N PRO A 182 -5.29 -2.78 -1.11
CA PRO A 182 -6.62 -2.82 -0.52
C PRO A 182 -7.67 -2.58 -1.60
N GLN A 183 -8.67 -3.46 -1.66
CA GLN A 183 -9.68 -3.47 -2.71
C GLN A 183 -11.10 -3.40 -2.12
N ARG A 184 -12.00 -2.77 -2.86
CA ARG A 184 -13.44 -2.84 -2.64
C ARG A 184 -14.12 -3.55 -3.79
N LEU A 185 -15.10 -4.38 -3.47
CA LEU A 185 -15.96 -5.07 -4.40
C LEU A 185 -17.09 -4.13 -4.82
N ILE A 186 -17.20 -3.89 -6.12
CA ILE A 186 -18.35 -3.22 -6.72
C ILE A 186 -19.32 -4.29 -7.18
N GLN A 187 -20.58 -4.17 -6.75
CA GLN A 187 -21.68 -5.05 -7.15
C GLN A 187 -22.13 -4.75 -8.60
N THR A 188 -21.22 -4.95 -9.56
CA THR A 188 -21.53 -5.03 -10.98
C THR A 188 -21.82 -6.48 -11.37
N HIS A 189 -22.36 -6.71 -12.56
CA HIS A 189 -22.48 -8.03 -13.15
C HIS A 189 -21.55 -8.12 -14.37
N PRO A 190 -20.39 -8.80 -14.29
CA PRO A 190 -19.83 -9.55 -13.14
C PRO A 190 -19.26 -8.64 -12.04
N PRO A 191 -19.11 -9.12 -10.78
CA PRO A 191 -18.56 -8.32 -9.69
C PRO A 191 -17.11 -7.95 -9.98
N GLN A 192 -16.76 -6.69 -9.72
CA GLN A 192 -15.42 -6.14 -10.01
C GLN A 192 -14.74 -5.71 -8.71
N SER A 193 -13.46 -6.07 -8.56
CA SER A 193 -12.62 -5.57 -7.47
C SER A 193 -11.89 -4.31 -7.95
N VAL A 194 -12.08 -3.21 -7.24
CA VAL A 194 -11.47 -1.92 -7.55
C VAL A 194 -10.63 -1.48 -6.36
N GLY A 195 -9.41 -0.99 -6.59
CA GLY A 195 -8.57 -0.45 -5.52
C GLY A 195 -9.22 0.75 -4.84
N LEU A 196 -8.91 0.97 -3.56
CA LEU A 196 -9.32 2.21 -2.89
C LEU A 196 -8.73 3.43 -3.61
N SER A 197 -9.55 4.46 -3.77
CA SER A 197 -9.12 5.71 -4.40
C SER A 197 -8.24 6.54 -3.46
N GLY A 198 -7.45 7.45 -4.01
CA GLY A 198 -6.57 8.32 -3.22
C GLY A 198 -7.33 9.27 -2.27
N VAL A 199 -8.59 9.58 -2.55
CA VAL A 199 -9.45 10.39 -1.66
C VAL A 199 -9.85 9.56 -0.44
N GLU A 200 -10.33 8.35 -0.69
CA GLU A 200 -10.75 7.37 0.33
C GLU A 200 -9.60 7.05 1.30
N ILE A 201 -8.39 6.81 0.77
CA ILE A 201 -7.18 6.53 1.58
C ILE A 201 -6.80 7.71 2.50
N ARG A 202 -7.14 8.95 2.13
CA ARG A 202 -6.83 10.16 2.93
C ARG A 202 -7.90 10.50 3.96
N GLU A 203 -9.00 9.76 4.02
CA GLU A 203 -10.04 9.99 5.02
C GLU A 203 -9.51 9.66 6.44
N PRO A 204 -9.92 10.40 7.48
CA PRO A 204 -9.56 10.09 8.86
C PRO A 204 -9.96 8.67 9.25
N ALA A 205 -9.07 7.92 9.89
CA ALA A 205 -9.33 6.56 10.33
C ALA A 205 -10.33 6.47 11.51
N PHE A 206 -10.45 7.56 12.27
CA PHE A 206 -11.27 7.65 13.48
C PHE A 206 -12.05 8.96 13.51
N ASN A 207 -13.19 8.94 14.21
CA ASN A 207 -13.96 10.12 14.55
C ASN A 207 -14.37 10.07 16.04
N PRO A 208 -13.85 10.92 16.94
CA PRO A 208 -12.96 12.05 16.64
C PRO A 208 -11.59 11.59 16.11
N PRO A 209 -10.89 12.45 15.36
CA PRO A 209 -9.58 12.09 14.80
C PRO A 209 -8.51 11.86 15.87
N ARG A 210 -7.56 10.97 15.59
CA ARG A 210 -6.46 10.59 16.49
C ARG A 210 -5.11 10.91 15.90
N THR A 211 -4.12 11.16 16.76
CA THR A 211 -2.72 11.40 16.39
C THR A 211 -1.81 10.24 16.77
N ASN A 212 -2.26 9.36 17.67
CA ASN A 212 -1.60 8.13 18.10
C ASN A 212 -2.55 6.93 17.97
N LEU A 213 -2.01 5.79 17.55
CA LEU A 213 -2.74 4.53 17.48
C LEU A 213 -1.79 3.37 17.76
N ARG A 214 -2.21 2.45 18.63
CA ARG A 214 -1.51 1.19 18.87
C ARG A 214 -2.39 0.04 18.45
N ILE A 215 -1.93 -0.76 17.49
CA ILE A 215 -2.65 -1.92 16.98
C ILE A 215 -2.03 -3.19 17.57
N LEU A 216 -2.86 -4.01 18.20
CA LEU A 216 -2.49 -5.29 18.79
C LEU A 216 -3.11 -6.44 17.99
N HIS A 217 -2.39 -7.53 17.78
CA HIS A 217 -2.95 -8.76 17.24
C HIS A 217 -2.92 -9.87 18.29
N PRO A 218 -4.02 -10.63 18.52
CA PRO A 218 -4.07 -11.65 19.58
C PRO A 218 -2.99 -12.73 19.48
N GLN A 219 -2.58 -13.08 18.27
CA GLN A 219 -1.51 -14.07 18.04
C GLN A 219 -0.11 -13.45 18.03
N LEU A 220 0.00 -12.12 17.99
CA LEU A 220 1.27 -11.39 17.92
C LEU A 220 1.35 -10.31 19.01
N PRO A 221 1.13 -10.63 20.29
CA PRO A 221 1.08 -9.61 21.35
C PRO A 221 2.43 -8.90 21.55
N PHE A 222 3.54 -9.54 21.17
CA PHE A 222 4.91 -9.03 21.32
C PHE A 222 5.33 -8.05 20.21
N TRP A 223 4.54 -7.94 19.13
CA TRP A 223 4.79 -7.02 18.02
C TRP A 223 3.62 -6.03 17.86
N PRO A 224 3.44 -5.11 18.82
CA PRO A 224 2.49 -4.02 18.65
C PRO A 224 2.89 -3.18 17.43
N ILE A 225 1.88 -2.65 16.74
CA ILE A 225 2.09 -1.73 15.63
C ILE A 225 1.70 -0.34 16.13
N ASP A 226 2.73 0.45 16.43
CA ASP A 226 2.56 1.81 16.94
C ASP A 226 2.60 2.80 15.76
N LEU A 227 1.52 3.55 15.59
CA LEU A 227 1.45 4.67 14.67
C LEU A 227 1.50 5.96 15.49
N THR A 228 2.59 6.69 15.32
CA THR A 228 2.77 8.05 15.82
C THR A 228 3.08 8.95 14.64
N LEU A 229 2.32 10.03 14.48
CA LEU A 229 2.61 11.02 13.46
C LEU A 229 3.94 11.74 13.76
N PRO A 230 4.68 12.15 12.72
CA PRO A 230 5.97 12.84 12.91
C PRO A 230 5.79 14.14 13.71
N GLU A 231 6.74 14.40 14.61
CA GLU A 231 6.82 15.64 15.38
C GLU A 231 6.88 16.83 14.42
N GLY A 232 5.81 17.64 14.39
CA GLY A 232 5.68 18.77 13.45
C GLY A 232 4.32 18.87 12.74
N ALA A 233 3.51 17.81 12.79
CA ALA A 233 2.13 17.82 12.28
C ALA A 233 1.10 17.54 13.40
N PRO A 234 1.04 18.36 14.48
CA PRO A 234 0.24 18.06 15.68
C PRO A 234 -1.27 17.96 15.41
N ASP A 235 -1.75 18.60 14.34
CA ASP A 235 -3.17 18.65 14.00
C ASP A 235 -3.57 17.68 12.88
N MET A 236 -2.62 16.92 12.35
CA MET A 236 -2.93 15.98 11.29
C MET A 236 -3.55 14.72 11.88
N PRO A 237 -4.68 14.24 11.37
CA PRO A 237 -5.26 12.99 11.85
C PRO A 237 -4.60 11.79 11.18
N ILE A 238 -4.52 10.68 11.91
CA ILE A 238 -4.20 9.37 11.33
C ILE A 238 -5.26 9.04 10.27
N THR A 239 -4.81 8.84 9.04
CA THR A 239 -5.67 8.49 7.92
C THR A 239 -5.87 6.99 7.81
N LEU A 240 -6.89 6.57 7.06
CA LEU A 240 -7.07 5.18 6.66
C LEU A 240 -5.81 4.60 6.02
N GLY A 241 -5.18 5.36 5.13
CA GLY A 241 -3.97 4.96 4.42
C GLY A 241 -2.82 4.66 5.37
N ASP A 242 -2.60 5.53 6.35
CA ASP A 242 -1.54 5.35 7.35
C ASP A 242 -1.72 4.02 8.10
N VAL A 243 -2.95 3.72 8.52
CA VAL A 243 -3.30 2.46 9.21
C VAL A 243 -3.01 1.25 8.33
N LEU A 244 -3.53 1.23 7.10
CA LEU A 244 -3.37 0.08 6.20
C LEU A 244 -1.91 -0.14 5.78
N VAL A 245 -1.16 0.93 5.52
CA VAL A 245 0.26 0.87 5.16
C VAL A 245 1.11 0.42 6.35
N ALA A 246 0.85 0.93 7.56
CA ALA A 246 1.55 0.49 8.76
C ALA A 246 1.33 -1.01 9.03
N LEU A 247 0.07 -1.48 8.90
CA LEU A 247 -0.25 -2.90 8.99
C LEU A 247 0.52 -3.74 7.97
N HIS A 248 0.52 -3.30 6.71
CA HIS A 248 1.23 -3.99 5.62
C HIS A 248 2.73 -4.12 5.92
N ARG A 249 3.38 -3.00 6.22
CA ARG A 249 4.82 -2.93 6.48
C ARG A 249 5.21 -3.77 7.69
N ALA A 250 4.49 -3.61 8.80
CA ALA A 250 4.80 -4.32 10.04
C ALA A 250 4.64 -5.84 9.87
N LEU A 251 3.57 -6.32 9.22
CA LEU A 251 3.36 -7.75 9.02
C LEU A 251 4.32 -8.36 7.99
N HIS A 252 4.84 -7.54 7.06
CA HIS A 252 5.82 -7.98 6.06
C HIS A 252 7.28 -7.94 6.53
N GLU A 253 7.51 -7.50 7.76
CA GLU A 253 8.84 -7.50 8.38
C GLU A 253 9.34 -8.94 8.62
N ARG A 254 10.63 -9.16 8.38
CA ARG A 254 11.29 -10.44 8.69
C ARG A 254 11.35 -10.64 10.20
N ILE A 255 11.14 -11.87 10.65
CA ILE A 255 11.34 -12.20 12.06
C ILE A 255 12.83 -12.33 12.37
N SER A 256 13.20 -12.16 13.64
CA SER A 256 14.55 -12.49 14.10
C SER A 256 14.69 -13.99 14.41
N GLN A 257 15.93 -14.47 14.47
CA GLN A 257 16.23 -15.84 14.90
C GLN A 257 15.77 -16.10 16.35
N ALA A 258 15.89 -15.10 17.23
CA ALA A 258 15.45 -15.22 18.61
C ALA A 258 13.92 -15.43 18.68
N ASP A 259 13.16 -14.74 17.83
CA ASP A 259 11.71 -14.92 17.76
C ASP A 259 11.34 -16.34 17.33
N TRP A 260 12.07 -16.90 16.34
CA TRP A 260 11.87 -18.27 15.89
C TRP A 260 12.13 -19.29 17.00
N GLU A 261 13.20 -19.09 17.78
CA GLU A 261 13.56 -19.98 18.89
C GLU A 261 12.56 -19.97 20.05
N THR A 262 11.73 -18.93 20.15
CA THR A 262 10.64 -18.89 21.15
C THR A 262 9.45 -19.77 20.81
N LEU A 263 9.35 -20.26 19.56
CA LEU A 263 8.22 -21.07 19.11
C LEU A 263 8.23 -22.48 19.72
N SER A 264 7.03 -22.99 20.02
CA SER A 264 6.86 -24.42 20.27
C SER A 264 7.07 -25.20 18.97
N LYS A 265 7.39 -26.50 19.05
CA LYS A 265 7.54 -27.35 17.86
C LYS A 265 6.29 -27.38 16.99
N ASP A 266 5.11 -27.36 17.62
CA ASP A 266 3.84 -27.36 16.90
C ASP A 266 3.67 -26.03 16.15
N ASP A 267 3.96 -24.89 16.80
CA ASP A 267 3.92 -23.58 16.15
C ASP A 267 4.96 -23.47 15.03
N GLU A 268 6.18 -23.98 15.24
CA GLU A 268 7.24 -24.03 14.23
C GLU A 268 6.76 -24.72 12.95
N THR A 269 6.07 -25.86 13.07
CA THR A 269 5.50 -26.57 11.92
C THR A 269 4.36 -25.79 11.25
N ALA A 270 3.52 -25.11 12.04
CA ALA A 270 2.42 -24.30 11.52
C ALA A 270 2.92 -23.07 10.76
N VAL A 271 3.91 -22.35 11.31
CA VAL A 271 4.56 -21.20 10.68
C VAL A 271 5.34 -21.63 9.44
N SER A 272 6.08 -22.73 9.49
CA SER A 272 6.80 -23.28 8.33
C SER A 272 5.84 -23.61 7.16
N LYS A 273 4.67 -24.17 7.50
CA LYS A 273 3.61 -24.45 6.51
C LYS A 273 3.03 -23.15 5.95
N ALA A 274 2.74 -22.17 6.78
CA ALA A 274 2.21 -20.87 6.34
C ALA A 274 3.20 -20.14 5.42
N PHE A 275 4.48 -20.10 5.78
CA PHE A 275 5.57 -19.57 4.97
C PHE A 275 5.64 -20.24 3.59
N THR A 276 5.64 -21.58 3.54
CA THR A 276 5.68 -22.33 2.28
C THR A 276 4.46 -22.02 1.40
N LEU A 277 3.27 -21.93 2.01
CA LEU A 277 2.04 -21.56 1.30
C LEU A 277 2.09 -20.12 0.77
N ARG A 278 2.63 -19.17 1.53
CA ARG A 278 2.82 -17.78 1.13
C ARG A 278 3.74 -17.68 -0.09
N CYS A 279 4.93 -18.28 -0.05
CA CYS A 279 5.88 -18.25 -1.17
C CYS A 279 5.26 -18.79 -2.46
N ARG A 280 4.53 -19.93 -2.36
CA ARG A 280 3.84 -20.51 -3.51
C ARG A 280 2.69 -19.62 -4.01
N ALA A 281 1.92 -19.02 -3.10
CA ALA A 281 0.81 -18.15 -3.46
C ALA A 281 1.29 -16.88 -4.18
N GLU A 282 2.38 -16.28 -3.72
CA GLU A 282 3.01 -15.12 -4.39
C GLU A 282 3.46 -15.45 -5.81
N ALA A 283 4.16 -16.58 -5.98
CA ALA A 283 4.58 -17.03 -7.31
C ALA A 283 3.38 -17.14 -8.26
N VAL A 284 2.28 -17.77 -7.83
CA VAL A 284 1.07 -17.93 -8.65
C VAL A 284 0.41 -16.58 -8.96
N ARG A 285 0.37 -15.65 -8.00
CA ARG A 285 -0.30 -14.35 -8.17
C ARG A 285 0.50 -13.35 -8.99
N SER A 286 1.82 -13.53 -9.09
CA SER A 286 2.69 -12.66 -9.90
C SER A 286 2.29 -12.62 -11.39
N GLY A 287 1.56 -13.64 -11.87
CA GLY A 287 1.12 -13.74 -13.26
C GLY A 287 2.25 -14.11 -14.23
N VAL A 288 3.44 -14.46 -13.73
CA VAL A 288 4.56 -14.88 -14.57
C VAL A 288 4.30 -16.27 -15.19
N PRO A 289 4.89 -16.59 -16.35
CA PRO A 289 4.76 -17.91 -16.96
C PRO A 289 5.25 -19.04 -16.05
N ALA A 290 4.71 -20.25 -16.23
CA ALA A 290 5.02 -21.42 -15.40
C ALA A 290 6.53 -21.72 -15.28
N ALA A 291 7.31 -21.43 -16.32
CA ALA A 291 8.77 -21.62 -16.33
C ALA A 291 9.51 -20.71 -15.31
N GLN A 292 8.95 -19.55 -14.97
CA GLN A 292 9.55 -18.56 -14.07
C GLN A 292 8.99 -18.60 -12.65
N LEU A 293 7.95 -19.41 -12.38
CA LEU A 293 7.34 -19.51 -11.05
C LEU A 293 8.36 -19.94 -9.98
N ARG A 294 9.31 -20.81 -10.35
CA ARG A 294 10.36 -21.28 -9.44
C ARG A 294 11.29 -20.14 -9.01
N ASP A 295 11.61 -19.22 -9.91
CA ASP A 295 12.52 -18.11 -9.61
C ASP A 295 11.86 -17.13 -8.63
N ILE A 296 10.58 -16.81 -8.85
CA ILE A 296 9.78 -15.99 -7.91
C ILE A 296 9.65 -16.69 -6.56
N GLU A 297 9.41 -18.00 -6.54
CA GLU A 297 9.33 -18.75 -5.28
C GLU A 297 10.67 -18.73 -4.53
N VAL A 298 11.80 -18.86 -5.23
CA VAL A 298 13.15 -18.79 -4.64
C VAL A 298 13.40 -17.39 -4.07
N GLU A 299 13.04 -16.33 -4.80
CA GLU A 299 13.13 -14.94 -4.32
C GLU A 299 12.32 -14.75 -3.04
N GLN A 300 11.06 -15.21 -3.03
CA GLN A 300 10.20 -15.14 -1.85
C GLN A 300 10.72 -15.97 -0.66
N ARG A 301 11.43 -17.06 -0.93
CA ARG A 301 12.11 -17.85 0.11
C ARG A 301 13.34 -17.14 0.67
N ASN A 302 14.08 -16.41 -0.17
CA ASN A 302 15.23 -15.60 0.25
C ASN A 302 14.80 -14.43 1.15
N GLU A 303 13.53 -14.02 1.09
CA GLU A 303 12.97 -13.08 2.04
C GLU A 303 12.78 -13.65 3.44
N GLY A 304 12.85 -14.97 3.62
CA GLY A 304 12.69 -15.63 4.91
C GLY A 304 11.28 -15.55 5.48
N VAL A 305 11.14 -15.96 6.74
CA VAL A 305 9.87 -15.97 7.47
C VAL A 305 9.52 -14.55 7.90
N LYS A 306 8.26 -14.16 7.73
CA LYS A 306 7.72 -12.84 8.09
C LYS A 306 6.79 -12.92 9.27
N LYS A 307 6.54 -11.81 9.96
CA LYS A 307 5.56 -11.72 11.06
C LYS A 307 4.17 -12.20 10.64
N LEU A 308 3.79 -11.99 9.37
CA LEU A 308 2.56 -12.53 8.78
C LEU A 308 2.47 -14.07 8.85
N ASP A 309 3.58 -14.80 8.74
CA ASP A 309 3.56 -16.27 8.71
C ASP A 309 3.13 -16.85 10.08
N PHE A 310 3.30 -16.08 11.17
CA PHE A 310 2.78 -16.41 12.51
C PHE A 310 1.25 -16.33 12.63
N LEU A 311 0.58 -15.74 11.64
CA LEU A 311 -0.89 -15.75 11.56
C LEU A 311 -1.43 -17.11 11.06
N CYS A 312 -0.55 -18.04 10.69
CA CYS A 312 -0.90 -19.41 10.30
C CYS A 312 -2.01 -19.49 9.23
N GLY A 313 -1.98 -18.57 8.25
CA GLY A 313 -2.96 -18.49 7.16
C GLY A 313 -4.19 -17.61 7.43
N LYS A 314 -4.28 -16.95 8.59
CA LYS A 314 -5.29 -15.93 8.87
C LYS A 314 -4.87 -14.57 8.30
N THR A 315 -4.86 -14.45 6.98
CA THR A 315 -4.31 -13.27 6.29
C THR A 315 -5.37 -12.32 5.75
N ILE A 316 -6.66 -12.64 5.86
CA ILE A 316 -7.72 -11.74 5.41
C ILE A 316 -8.00 -10.71 6.50
N PHE A 317 -7.76 -9.44 6.21
CA PHE A 317 -8.10 -8.33 7.10
C PHE A 317 -9.62 -8.23 7.25
N LYS A 318 -10.12 -8.20 8.48
CA LYS A 318 -11.54 -8.04 8.80
C LYS A 318 -11.88 -6.73 9.50
N GLY A 319 -10.87 -5.97 9.92
CA GLY A 319 -11.06 -4.70 10.61
C GLY A 319 -10.27 -4.63 11.92
N LEU A 320 -10.59 -3.58 12.66
CA LEU A 320 -10.06 -3.19 13.95
C LEU A 320 -11.23 -3.09 14.92
N VAL A 321 -11.05 -3.64 16.12
CA VAL A 321 -12.03 -3.58 17.21
C VAL A 321 -11.39 -2.87 18.38
N LYS A 322 -12.14 -2.08 19.13
CA LYS A 322 -11.60 -1.45 20.35
C LYS A 322 -11.14 -2.52 21.33
N ALA A 323 -9.95 -2.35 21.89
CA ALA A 323 -9.47 -3.30 22.88
C ALA A 323 -10.25 -3.10 24.20
N PRO A 324 -10.72 -4.18 24.84
CA PRO A 324 -11.54 -4.08 26.04
C PRO A 324 -10.70 -3.59 27.23
N GLY A 325 -11.12 -2.49 27.85
CA GLY A 325 -10.49 -1.96 29.07
C GLY A 325 -9.14 -1.27 28.85
N ASP A 326 -8.72 -1.06 27.60
CA ASP A 326 -7.43 -0.45 27.30
C ASP A 326 -7.48 1.09 27.28
N PRO A 327 -6.34 1.76 27.54
CA PRO A 327 -6.21 3.20 27.43
C PRO A 327 -6.53 3.70 26.01
N GLU A 328 -6.97 4.95 25.92
CA GLU A 328 -7.32 5.61 24.66
C GLU A 328 -6.26 5.38 23.58
N GLY A 329 -6.69 4.90 22.40
CA GLY A 329 -5.79 4.68 21.26
C GLY A 329 -5.33 3.24 21.03
N CYS A 330 -5.74 2.26 21.83
CA CYS A 330 -5.45 0.85 21.56
C CYS A 330 -6.60 0.15 20.81
N VAL A 331 -6.27 -0.53 19.71
CA VAL A 331 -7.20 -1.31 18.90
C VAL A 331 -6.65 -2.70 18.63
N ARG A 332 -7.54 -3.67 18.43
CA ARG A 332 -7.22 -5.06 18.14
C ARG A 332 -7.49 -5.36 16.68
N LEU A 333 -6.47 -5.86 15.98
CA LEU A 333 -6.58 -6.34 14.62
C LEU A 333 -7.37 -7.66 14.57
N VAL A 334 -8.39 -7.70 13.72
CA VAL A 334 -9.18 -8.91 13.44
C VAL A 334 -8.81 -9.44 12.07
N THR A 335 -8.43 -10.72 12.04
CA THR A 335 -8.06 -11.46 10.83
C THR A 335 -8.92 -12.71 10.67
N ALA A 336 -9.08 -13.17 9.44
CA ALA A 336 -9.74 -14.42 9.12
C ALA A 336 -8.88 -15.28 8.18
N SER A 337 -9.14 -16.59 8.20
CA SER A 337 -8.61 -17.52 7.21
C SER A 337 -9.21 -17.22 5.84
N LYS A 338 -8.41 -17.49 4.80
CA LYS A 338 -8.81 -17.34 3.40
C LYS A 338 -9.91 -18.31 2.99
#